data_AF-G7GAY0-F1
#
_entry.id   AF-G7GAY0-F1
#
_cell.length_a   1.000
_cell.length_b   1.000
_cell.length_c   1.000
_cell.angle_alpha   90.00
_cell.angle_beta   90.00
_cell.angle_gamma   90.00
#
_symmetry.space_group_name_H-M   'P 1'
#
loop_
_entity.id
_entity.type
_entity.pdbx_description
1 polymer ?
#
loop_
_entity_poly.entity_id
_entity_poly.type
_entity_poly.pdbx_seq_one_letter_code
_entity_poly.pdbx_strand_id
1 'polypeptide(L)' 'MKTYIWSYEATTCNGVGTIKGRIEAPNGYKAQLAVKDNNLMIESVKVKLLKNQNQARKERFETAGFHA' A
#
# COMPACT_ATOMS: atom_id res chain seq x y z
N MET A 1 5.69 2.43 -18.98
CA MET A 1 6.12 1.31 -18.11
C MET A 1 4.89 0.50 -17.72
N LYS A 2 4.95 -0.84 -17.71
CA LYS A 2 3.85 -1.65 -17.17
C LYS A 2 3.83 -1.54 -15.65
N THR A 3 2.65 -1.34 -15.08
CA THR A 3 2.44 -1.19 -13.65
C THR A 3 1.62 -2.36 -13.10
N TYR A 4 1.81 -2.64 -11.83
CA TYR A 4 1.11 -3.70 -11.11
C TYR A 4 0.48 -3.14 -9.84
N ILE A 5 -0.63 -3.74 -9.41
CA ILE A 5 -1.29 -3.47 -8.15
C ILE A 5 -0.61 -4.28 -7.05
N TRP A 6 -0.08 -3.56 -6.06
CA TRP A 6 0.54 -4.09 -4.85
C TRP A 6 -0.37 -3.79 -3.67
N SER A 7 -0.64 -4.77 -2.82
CA SER A 7 -1.19 -4.51 -1.48
C SER A 7 -0.05 -4.08 -0.56
N TYR A 8 -0.30 -3.12 0.32
CA TYR A 8 0.66 -2.71 1.34
C TYR A 8 0.05 -2.74 2.74
N GLU A 9 0.93 -2.94 3.72
CA GLU A 9 0.69 -2.72 5.15
C GLU A 9 1.82 -1.82 5.66
N ALA A 10 1.45 -0.64 6.15
CA ALA A 10 2.38 0.37 6.64
C ALA A 10 2.15 0.62 8.13
N THR A 11 3.22 0.68 8.90
CA THR A 11 3.15 0.98 10.35
C THR A 11 3.45 2.46 10.57
N THR A 12 2.57 3.14 11.29
CA THR A 12 2.74 4.55 11.65
C THR A 12 3.68 4.74 12.84
N CYS A 13 4.21 5.95 13.03
CA CYS A 13 5.14 6.29 14.09
C CYS A 13 4.65 5.85 15.48
N ASN A 14 5.58 5.35 16.29
CA ASN A 14 5.34 4.77 17.61
C ASN A 14 4.46 3.51 17.62
N GLY A 15 4.27 2.86 16.46
CA GLY A 15 3.54 1.58 16.36
C GLY A 15 2.04 1.65 16.66
N VAL A 16 1.46 2.86 16.74
CA VAL A 16 0.09 3.10 17.23
C VAL A 16 -0.98 2.72 16.19
N GLY A 17 -0.62 2.64 14.91
CA GLY A 17 -1.59 2.30 13.85
C GLY A 17 -0.96 1.61 12.65
N THR A 18 -1.72 0.70 12.04
CA THR A 18 -1.38 0.11 10.73
C THR A 18 -2.33 0.64 9.66
N ILE A 19 -1.75 1.08 8.54
CA ILE A 19 -2.46 1.53 7.36
C ILE A 19 -2.33 0.43 6.31
N LYS A 20 -3.46 -0.08 5.85
CA LYS A 20 -3.52 -1.06 4.76
C LYS A 20 -4.11 -0.41 3.53
N GLY A 21 -3.64 -0.83 2.37
CA GLY A 21 -4.17 -0.32 1.12
C GLY A 21 -3.55 -1.00 -0.09
N ARG A 22 -3.77 -0.38 -1.25
CA ARG A 22 -3.24 -0.86 -2.52
C ARG A 22 -2.63 0.30 -3.28
N ILE A 23 -1.58 0.03 -4.03
CA ILE A 23 -0.89 1.03 -4.84
C ILE A 23 -0.47 0.44 -6.17
N GLU A 24 -0.47 1.26 -7.21
CA GLU A 24 0.00 0.88 -8.52
C GLU A 24 1.46 1.30 -8.71
N ALA A 25 2.34 0.34 -9.01
CA ALA A 25 3.78 0.59 -9.16
C ALA A 25 4.44 -0.42 -10.12
N PRO A 26 5.54 -0.03 -10.80
CA PRO A 26 6.23 -0.91 -11.74
C PRO A 26 6.98 -2.07 -11.05
N ASN A 27 7.36 -1.92 -9.78
CA ASN A 27 7.99 -2.96 -8.98
C ASN A 27 7.77 -2.72 -7.47
N GLY A 28 8.12 -3.71 -6.64
CA GLY A 28 7.90 -3.64 -5.20
C GLY A 28 8.70 -2.53 -4.51
N TYR A 29 9.90 -2.22 -4.98
CA TYR A 29 10.71 -1.12 -4.42
C TYR A 29 10.05 0.24 -4.65
N LYS A 30 9.57 0.51 -5.87
CA LYS A 30 8.80 1.72 -6.19
C LYS A 30 7.46 1.76 -5.45
N ALA A 31 6.82 0.63 -5.21
CA ALA A 31 5.62 0.55 -4.38
C ALA A 31 5.90 0.99 -2.93
N GLN A 32 7.00 0.51 -2.32
CA GLN A 32 7.39 0.91 -0.97
C GLN A 32 7.69 2.40 -0.87
N LEU A 33 8.48 2.95 -1.82
CA LEU A 33 8.78 4.38 -1.86
C LEU A 33 7.51 5.21 -1.98
N ALA A 34 6.62 4.86 -2.90
CA ALA A 34 5.38 5.61 -3.09
C ALA A 34 4.46 5.56 -1.85
N VAL A 35 4.46 4.50 -1.04
CA VAL A 35 3.73 4.48 0.24
C VAL A 35 4.40 5.40 1.28
N LYS A 36 5.74 5.41 1.35
CA LYS A 36 6.49 6.25 2.30
C LYS A 36 6.44 7.74 1.95
N ASP A 37 6.57 8.09 0.67
CA ASP A 37 6.61 9.48 0.20
C ASP A 37 5.30 10.24 0.50
N ASN A 38 4.17 9.51 0.57
CA ASN A 38 2.86 10.09 0.85
C ASN A 38 2.56 10.26 2.35
N ASN A 39 3.46 9.86 3.27
CA ASN A 39 3.16 9.91 4.69
C ASN A 39 4.43 10.04 5.56
N LEU A 40 4.64 11.23 6.13
CA LEU A 40 5.80 11.56 6.97
C LEU A 40 5.90 10.73 8.25
N MET A 41 4.84 10.00 8.62
CA MET A 41 4.76 9.20 9.84
C MET A 41 4.82 7.69 9.61
N ILE A 42 5.33 7.20 8.48
CA ILE A 42 5.46 5.75 8.25
C ILE A 42 6.88 5.27 8.58
N GLU A 43 7.00 4.36 9.55
CA GLU A 43 8.28 3.76 9.95
C GLU A 43 8.64 2.57 9.05
N SER A 44 7.65 1.73 8.73
CA SER A 44 7.86 0.52 7.94
C SER A 44 6.72 0.27 6.96
N VAL A 45 7.06 -0.31 5.80
CA VAL A 45 6.11 -0.70 4.77
C VAL A 45 6.44 -2.11 4.30
N LYS A 46 5.44 -2.98 4.31
CA LYS A 46 5.47 -4.28 3.65
C LYS A 46 4.58 -4.21 2.42
N VAL A 47 5.08 -4.67 1.27
CA VAL A 47 4.31 -4.74 0.02
C VAL A 47 4.25 -6.18 -0.48
N LYS A 48 3.14 -6.53 -1.11
CA LYS A 48 2.92 -7.83 -1.74
C LYS A 48 2.22 -7.64 -3.08
N LEU A 49 2.74 -8.30 -4.12
CA LEU A 49 2.11 -8.30 -5.43
C LEU A 49 0.80 -9.08 -5.38
N LEU A 50 -0.30 -8.47 -5.84
CA LEU A 50 -1.57 -9.17 -5.93
C LEU A 50 -1.56 -10.14 -7.12
N LYS A 51 -1.96 -11.39 -6.90
CA LYS A 51 -1.94 -12.42 -7.96
C LYS A 51 -2.93 -12.09 -9.08
N ASN A 52 -4.12 -11.59 -8.74
CA ASN A 52 -5.16 -11.27 -9.71
C ASN A 52 -5.22 -9.75 -10.00
N GLN A 53 -4.35 -9.31 -10.90
CA GLN A 53 -4.21 -7.90 -11.29
C GLN A 53 -5.47 -7.30 -11.92
N ASN A 54 -6.20 -8.09 -12.72
CA ASN A 54 -7.41 -7.63 -13.41
C ASN A 54 -8.57 -7.42 -12.44
N GLN A 55 -8.72 -8.32 -11.47
CA GLN A 55 -9.72 -8.15 -10.42
C GLN A 55 -9.36 -6.99 -9.49
N ALA A 56 -8.09 -6.90 -9.05
CA ALA A 56 -7.64 -5.85 -8.14
C ALA A 56 -7.85 -4.42 -8.67
N ARG A 57 -7.83 -4.24 -9.99
CA ARG A 57 -8.14 -2.95 -10.66
C ARG A 57 -9.63 -2.58 -10.66
N LYS A 58 -10.50 -3.58 -10.58
CA LYS A 58 -11.97 -3.38 -10.58
C LYS A 58 -12.52 -3.20 -9.18
N GLU A 59 -11.85 -3.77 -8.19
CA GLU A 59 -12.21 -3.61 -6.79
C GLU A 59 -11.99 -2.16 -6.35
N ARG A 60 -12.98 -1.62 -5.63
CA ARG A 60 -12.82 -0.33 -4.97
C ARG A 60 -11.68 -0.43 -3.96
N PHE A 61 -10.87 0.61 -3.89
CA PHE A 61 -9.90 0.75 -2.81
C PHE A 61 -10.67 0.73 -1.48
N GLU A 62 -10.29 -0.16 -0.56
CA GLU A 62 -10.85 -0.15 0.78
C GLU A 62 -10.58 1.23 1.39
N THR A 63 -11.65 1.96 1.72
CA THR A 63 -11.55 3.18 2.51
C THR A 63 -10.81 2.83 3.78
N ALA A 64 -9.71 3.54 4.07
CA ALA A 64 -8.92 3.36 5.27
C ALA A 64 -9.86 3.42 6.49
N GLY A 65 -10.20 2.24 7.02
CA GLY A 65 -10.99 2.13 8.23
C GLY A 65 -10.10 2.58 9.38
N PHE A 66 -10.25 3.83 9.81
CA PHE A 66 -9.82 4.22 11.14
C PHE A 66 -10.70 3.44 12.12
N HIS A 67 -10.18 2.33 12.64
CA HIS A 67 -10.70 1.79 13.90
C HIS A 67 -10.22 2.76 14.99
N ALA A 68 -11.11 3.71 15.31
CA ALA A 68 -11.02 4.55 16.50
C ALA A 68 -11.28 3.72 17.76
#